data_AF-K5WFF5-F1
#
_entry.id   AF-K5WFF5-F1
#
_cell.length_a   1.000
_cell.length_b   1.000
_cell.length_c   1.000
_cell.angle_alpha   90.00
_cell.angle_beta   90.00
_cell.angle_gamma   90.00
#
_symmetry.space_group_name_H-M   'P 1'
#
loop_
_entity.id
_entity.type
_entity.pdbx_description
1 polymer ?
#
loop_
_entity_poly.entity_id
_entity_poly.type
_entity_poly.pdbx_seq_one_letter_code
_entity_poly.pdbx_strand_id
1 'polypeptide(L)' 'DCWTAPNRRAYMAITIQFERLGVVKGFLLDFVEVGARHTGARLATEFADVLTNYKISDK' A
#
# COMPACT_ATOMS: atom_id res chain seq x y z
N ASP A 1 4.38 3.16 -2.49
CA ASP A 1 5.73 3.64 -2.16
C ASP A 1 6.19 2.99 -0.87
N CYS A 2 7.47 2.63 -0.77
CA CYS A 2 8.05 1.96 0.41
C CYS A 2 9.36 2.62 0.80
N TRP A 3 9.52 2.95 2.08
CA TRP A 3 10.76 3.55 2.59
C TRP A 3 11.02 3.15 4.04
N THR A 4 12.29 3.24 4.45
CA THR A 4 12.68 3.15 5.86
C THR A 4 12.88 4.56 6.41
N ALA A 5 12.07 4.93 7.40
CA ALA A 5 12.18 6.22 8.08
C ALA A 5 13.45 6.29 8.96
N PRO A 6 13.90 7.50 9.34
CA PRO A 6 15.11 7.68 10.16
C PRO A 6 15.11 6.93 11.50
N ASN A 7 13.93 6.61 12.02
CA ASN A 7 13.73 5.81 13.24
C ASN A 7 13.84 4.29 13.01
N ARG A 8 14.35 3.86 11.85
CA ARG A 8 14.52 2.44 11.44
C ARG A 8 13.20 1.66 11.30
N ARG A 9 12.07 2.35 11.15
CA ARG A 9 10.78 1.72 10.84
C ARG A 9 10.54 1.81 9.34
N ALA A 10 10.12 0.71 8.71
CA ALA A 10 9.71 0.77 7.32
C ALA A 10 8.21 1.00 7.20
N TYR A 11 7.86 1.76 6.19
CA TYR A 11 6.51 2.10 5.87
C TYR A 11 6.23 1.77 4.42
N MET A 12 4.96 1.46 4.15
CA MET A 12 4.42 1.30 2.83
C MET A 12 3.17 2.18 2.71
N ALA A 13 3.23 3.16 1.82
CA ALA A 13 2.08 3.94 1.40
C ALA A 13 1.49 3.32 0.13
N ILE A 14 0.21 2.98 0.17
CA ILE A 14 -0.53 2.44 -0.96
C ILE A 14 -1.46 3.53 -1.46
N THR A 15 -1.28 3.93 -2.71
CA THR A 15 -2.13 4.91 -3.38
C THR A 15 -2.85 4.23 -4.52
N ILE A 16 -4.11 4.59 -4.76
CA ILE A 16 -4.78 4.20 -6.00
C ILE A 16 -4.95 5.41 -6.90
N GLN A 17 -4.81 5.16 -8.20
CA GLN A 17 -5.15 6.12 -9.24
C GLN A 17 -6.22 5.52 -10.13
N PHE A 18 -7.25 6.31 -10.43
CA PHE A 18 -8.33 5.90 -11.32
C PHE A 18 -8.87 7.12 -12.07
N GLU A 19 -9.50 6.87 -13.21
CA GLU A 19 -10.15 7.91 -14.00
C GLU A 19 -11.63 8.01 -13.62
N ARG A 20 -12.14 9.24 -13.53
CA ARG A 20 -13.56 9.51 -13.40
C ARG A 20 -13.94 10.80 -14.14
N LEU A 21 -14.76 10.66 -15.18
CA LEU A 21 -15.25 11.76 -16.03
C LEU A 21 -14.15 12.54 -16.75
N GLY A 22 -13.17 11.82 -17.31
CA GLY A 22 -12.01 12.37 -18.01
C GLY A 22 -10.91 12.92 -17.08
N VAL A 23 -11.07 12.79 -15.76
CA VAL A 23 -10.12 13.33 -14.77
C VAL A 23 -9.47 12.20 -13.99
N VAL A 24 -8.14 12.17 -13.99
CA VAL A 24 -7.36 11.26 -13.14
C VAL A 24 -7.47 11.70 -11.69
N LYS A 25 -7.93 10.80 -10.82
CA LYS A 25 -8.02 10.98 -9.38
C LYS A 25 -7.02 10.05 -8.71
N GLY A 26 -6.28 10.58 -7.75
CA GLY A 26 -5.41 9.80 -6.88
C GLY A 26 -5.82 9.99 -5.43
N PHE A 27 -5.84 8.90 -4.66
CA PHE A 27 -5.96 8.99 -3.21
C PHE A 27 -5.08 7.96 -2.50
N LEU A 28 -4.69 8.30 -1.27
CA LEU A 28 -4.03 7.36 -0.37
C LEU A 28 -5.07 6.34 0.10
N LEU A 29 -4.85 5.08 -0.26
CA LEU A 29 -5.68 3.96 0.17
C LEU A 29 -5.31 3.57 1.60
N ASP A 30 -4.02 3.35 1.86
CA ASP A 30 -3.56 2.98 3.19
C ASP A 30 -2.09 3.38 3.43
N PHE A 31 -1.73 3.44 4.71
CA PHE A 31 -0.39 3.70 5.19
C PHE A 31 -0.04 2.72 6.30
N VAL A 32 0.77 1.71 5.97
CA VAL A 32 1.09 0.61 6.88
C VAL A 32 2.55 0.63 7.28
N GLU A 33 2.83 0.34 8.54
CA GLU A 33 4.18 0.02 8.99
C GLU A 33 4.47 -1.45 8.66
N VAL A 34 5.53 -1.67 7.89
CA VAL A 34 5.99 -3.01 7.54
C VAL A 34 6.96 -3.45 8.63
N GLY A 35 6.64 -4.55 9.33
CA GLY A 35 7.49 -5.10 10.38
C GLY A 35 8.95 -5.33 9.93
N ALA A 36 9.87 -5.36 10.89
CA ALA A 36 11.34 -5.28 10.73
C ALA A 36 12.00 -6.29 9.76
N ARG A 37 11.28 -7.30 9.27
CA ARG A 37 11.74 -8.24 8.24
C ARG A 37 11.11 -7.85 6.91
N HIS A 38 11.64 -6.80 6.28
CA HIS A 38 11.20 -6.26 4.97
C HIS A 38 11.54 -7.19 3.79
N THR A 39 11.22 -8.48 3.91
CA THR A 39 11.35 -9.41 2.80
C THR A 39 10.29 -9.07 1.75
N GLY A 40 10.60 -9.30 0.47
CA GLY A 40 9.64 -9.10 -0.61
C GLY A 40 8.34 -9.88 -0.40
N ALA A 41 8.43 -11.08 0.20
CA ALA A 41 7.27 -11.88 0.59
C ALA A 41 6.38 -11.16 1.61
N ARG A 42 6.96 -10.54 2.66
CA ARG A 42 6.17 -9.83 3.66
C ARG A 42 5.47 -8.61 3.06
N LEU A 43 6.17 -7.84 2.22
CA LEU A 43 5.58 -6.70 1.52
C LEU A 43 4.39 -7.14 0.64
N ALA A 44 4.52 -8.25 -0.08
CA ALA A 44 3.45 -8.80 -0.89
C ALA A 44 2.23 -9.23 -0.03
N THR A 45 2.46 -9.87 1.12
CA THR A 45 1.39 -10.23 2.05
C THR A 45 0.66 -9.00 2.59
N GLU A 46 1.38 -8.01 3.13
CA GLU A 46 0.77 -6.77 3.66
C GLU A 46 -0.03 -6.03 2.57
N PHE A 47 0.49 -6.00 1.34
CA PHE A 47 -0.22 -5.40 0.22
C PHE A 47 -1.52 -6.16 -0.12
N ALA A 48 -1.48 -7.50 -0.17
CA ALA A 48 -2.65 -8.33 -0.45
C ALA A 48 -3.72 -8.19 0.65
N ASP A 49 -3.30 -8.10 1.91
CA ASP A 49 -4.20 -7.89 3.05
C ASP A 49 -4.93 -6.55 2.92
N VAL A 50 -4.22 -5.48 2.55
CA VAL A 50 -4.84 -4.16 2.29
C VAL A 50 -5.90 -4.27 1.18
N LEU A 51 -5.59 -4.90 0.04
CA LEU A 51 -6.57 -5.06 -1.05
C LEU A 51 -7.82 -5.85 -0.60
N THR A 52 -7.61 -6.91 0.18
CA THR A 52 -8.70 -7.74 0.72
C THR A 52 -9.56 -6.94 1.69
N ASN A 53 -8.96 -6.16 2.59
CA ASN A 53 -9.65 -5.32 3.57
C ASN A 53 -10.53 -4.26 2.90
N TYR A 54 -10.04 -3.66 1.81
CA TYR A 54 -10.79 -2.71 1.02
C TYR A 54 -11.78 -3.36 0.04
N LYS A 55 -11.87 -4.71 0.00
CA LYS A 55 -12.74 -5.50 -0.89
C LYS A 55 -12.51 -5.21 -2.38
N ILE A 56 -11.25 -4.96 -2.72
CA ILE A 56 -10.78 -4.68 -4.09
C ILE A 56 -9.73 -5.71 -4.53
N SER A 57 -9.66 -6.85 -3.82
CA SER A 57 -8.83 -7.99 -4.16
C SER A 57 -9.31 -8.72 -5.41
N ASP A 58 -10.63 -8.73 -5.62
CA ASP A 58 -11.27 -9.30 -6.80
C ASP A 58 -11.49 -8.22 -7.85
N LYS A 59 -11.20 -8.58 -9.10
CA LYS A 59 -11.26 -7.69 -10.26
C LYS A 59 -12.53 -7.90 -11.07
#